data_AF-A0A7S2XU28-F1
#
_entry.id   AF-A0A7S2XU28-F1
#
_cell.length_a   1.000
_cell.length_b   1.000
_cell.length_c   1.000
_cell.angle_alpha   90.00
_cell.angle_beta   90.00
_cell.angle_gamma   90.00
#
_symmetry.space_group_name_H-M   'P 1'
#
loop_
_entity.id
_entity.type
_entity.pdbx_description
1 polymer ?
#
loop_
_entity_poly.entity_id
_entity_poly.type
_entity_poly.pdbx_seq_one_letter_code
_entity_poly.pdbx_strand_id
1 'polypeptide(L)'
;MALLYPMTPSHHHHSPALHSPTNGHTNGHHNGANGTGTDKVVVLALRALCNWARVSHVTISHLSAPPPEGGESLLIILVRILSQPPNHHFPEEEILSCASMALTEAVLVPSDTCTPTRNAAVLFLLEAIPRCGFLVAPFAHATNMGSDDVTHAIAILAETLATEEIDAVAPCQTAGCMELIELLLRVQSHPHQPVAITAMECWLSLQDVPTSERHPDLAAPLFSRLLDILVTRVAYTPSFTTWEEELDLDSQEFEDFRRLMNDLLVSIYFLLRVRYIDQ
;
A
#
# COMPACT_ATOMS: atom_id res chain seq x y z
N MET A 1 46.12 -5.91 24.16
CA MET A 1 45.55 -6.83 25.18
C MET A 1 44.52 -7.67 24.46
N ALA A 2 44.92 -8.88 24.06
CA ALA A 2 44.14 -9.79 23.24
C ALA A 2 43.28 -10.69 24.14
N LEU A 3 41.99 -10.79 23.85
CA LEU A 3 41.09 -11.76 24.47
C LEU A 3 40.73 -12.81 23.42
N LEU A 4 41.20 -14.03 23.69
CA LEU A 4 40.95 -15.26 22.96
C LEU A 4 39.56 -15.79 23.31
N TYR A 5 38.74 -16.07 22.31
CA TYR A 5 37.50 -16.85 22.45
C TYR A 5 37.78 -18.34 22.15
N PRO A 6 37.24 -19.28 22.93
CA PRO A 6 37.42 -20.71 22.70
C PRO A 6 36.43 -21.22 21.63
N MET A 7 36.97 -22.01 20.68
CA MET A 7 36.19 -22.80 19.72
C MET A 7 35.54 -24.00 20.41
N THR A 8 34.26 -24.23 20.14
CA THR A 8 33.52 -25.47 20.46
C THR A 8 33.18 -26.25 19.20
N PRO A 9 33.00 -27.59 19.29
CA PRO A 9 33.17 -28.50 18.17
C PRO A 9 31.92 -28.66 17.30
N SER A 10 32.21 -28.92 16.02
CA SER A 10 31.33 -29.42 14.97
C SER A 10 30.53 -30.66 15.39
N HIS A 11 29.21 -30.57 15.35
CA HIS A 11 28.31 -31.72 15.34
C HIS A 11 27.81 -31.96 13.91
N HIS A 12 28.28 -33.05 13.32
CA HIS A 12 27.69 -33.67 12.14
C HIS A 12 26.26 -34.13 12.45
N HIS A 13 25.27 -33.54 11.78
CA HIS A 13 23.95 -34.13 11.68
C HIS A 13 23.71 -34.68 10.27
N HIS A 14 23.45 -35.99 10.25
CA HIS A 14 22.98 -36.79 9.13
C HIS A 14 21.70 -36.21 8.52
N SER A 15 21.73 -35.98 7.21
CA SER A 15 20.55 -35.78 6.36
C SER A 15 19.70 -37.05 6.31
N PRO A 16 18.39 -37.00 6.62
CA PRO A 16 17.45 -38.02 6.19
C PRO A 16 16.96 -37.71 4.77
N ALA A 17 17.05 -38.71 3.90
CA ALA A 17 16.44 -38.70 2.59
C ALA A 17 14.92 -38.56 2.74
N LEU A 18 14.34 -37.52 2.14
CA LEU A 18 12.89 -37.33 2.03
C LEU A 18 12.47 -37.55 0.58
N HIS A 19 11.61 -38.55 0.43
CA HIS A 19 10.88 -38.91 -0.77
C HIS A 19 10.19 -37.71 -1.41
N SER A 20 10.41 -37.56 -2.71
CA SER A 20 9.64 -36.68 -3.59
C SER A 20 8.17 -37.14 -3.64
N PRO A 21 7.19 -36.28 -3.29
CA PRO A 21 5.81 -36.48 -3.70
C PRO A 21 5.67 -35.94 -5.13
N THR A 22 5.35 -36.82 -6.06
CA THR A 22 4.81 -36.46 -7.37
C THR A 22 3.48 -35.75 -7.17
N ASN A 23 3.46 -34.41 -7.25
CA ASN A 23 2.22 -33.65 -7.28
C ASN A 23 1.56 -33.83 -8.66
N GLY A 24 0.48 -34.59 -8.66
CA GLY A 24 -0.44 -34.66 -9.78
C GLY A 24 -1.09 -33.30 -10.02
N HIS A 25 -1.09 -32.87 -11.27
CA HIS A 25 -1.97 -31.81 -11.76
C HIS A 25 -3.43 -32.24 -11.56
N THR A 26 -4.04 -31.80 -10.47
CA THR A 26 -5.49 -31.69 -10.38
C THR A 26 -5.87 -30.30 -10.88
N ASN A 27 -6.45 -30.24 -12.08
CA ASN A 27 -7.22 -29.11 -12.58
C ASN A 27 -8.28 -28.72 -11.52
N GLY A 28 -7.96 -27.72 -10.71
CA GLY A 28 -8.94 -27.01 -9.92
C GLY A 28 -9.74 -26.10 -10.83
N HIS A 29 -10.81 -26.63 -11.44
CA HIS A 29 -11.90 -25.76 -11.84
C HIS A 29 -12.40 -25.03 -10.59
N HIS A 30 -12.09 -23.72 -10.50
CA HIS A 30 -12.73 -22.81 -9.58
C HIS A 30 -14.24 -22.80 -9.84
N ASN A 31 -14.95 -23.65 -9.11
CA ASN A 31 -16.38 -23.49 -8.83
C ASN A 31 -16.53 -22.32 -7.85
N GLY A 32 -16.41 -21.10 -8.35
CA GLY A 32 -16.59 -19.86 -7.59
C GLY A 32 -17.57 -18.94 -8.30
N ALA A 33 -18.85 -19.28 -8.29
CA ALA A 33 -19.88 -18.44 -8.93
C ALA A 33 -21.25 -18.56 -8.25
N ASN A 34 -21.28 -18.51 -6.92
CA ASN A 34 -22.52 -18.27 -6.16
C ASN A 34 -22.49 -16.88 -5.49
N GLY A 35 -21.83 -15.90 -6.09
CA GLY A 35 -22.04 -14.49 -5.73
C GLY A 35 -23.52 -14.17 -5.88
N THR A 36 -24.10 -13.51 -4.88
CA THR A 36 -25.53 -13.20 -4.91
C THR A 36 -25.80 -12.28 -6.10
N GLY A 37 -27.00 -12.31 -6.68
CA GLY A 37 -27.33 -11.42 -7.81
C GLY A 37 -27.06 -9.94 -7.48
N THR A 38 -27.09 -9.57 -6.20
CA THR A 38 -26.77 -8.24 -5.68
C THR A 38 -25.29 -7.87 -5.85
N ASP A 39 -24.35 -8.80 -5.59
CA ASP A 39 -22.91 -8.51 -5.64
C ASP A 39 -22.47 -8.14 -7.06
N LYS A 40 -23.00 -8.84 -8.08
CA LYS A 40 -22.78 -8.53 -9.49
C LYS A 40 -23.25 -7.13 -9.88
N VAL A 41 -24.38 -6.70 -9.33
CA VAL A 41 -24.91 -5.34 -9.58
C VAL A 41 -24.00 -4.29 -8.94
N VAL A 42 -23.51 -4.54 -7.72
CA VAL A 42 -22.56 -3.65 -7.04
C VAL A 42 -21.26 -3.53 -7.82
N VAL A 43 -20.68 -4.64 -8.28
CA VAL A 43 -19.47 -4.64 -9.11
C VAL A 43 -19.68 -3.83 -10.39
N LEU A 44 -20.78 -4.05 -11.11
CA LEU A 44 -21.08 -3.30 -12.33
C LEU A 44 -21.25 -1.80 -12.06
N ALA A 45 -21.90 -1.44 -10.95
CA ALA A 45 -22.05 -0.04 -10.55
C ALA A 45 -20.69 0.61 -10.21
N LEU A 46 -19.81 -0.08 -9.49
CA LEU A 46 -18.48 0.41 -9.16
C LEU A 46 -17.57 0.52 -10.39
N ARG A 47 -17.65 -0.42 -11.32
CA ARG A 47 -16.96 -0.31 -12.63
C ARG A 47 -17.45 0.88 -13.44
N ALA A 48 -18.76 1.08 -13.48
CA ALA A 48 -19.36 2.24 -14.14
C ALA A 48 -18.89 3.54 -13.47
N LEU A 49 -18.85 3.59 -12.14
CA LEU A 49 -18.35 4.73 -11.38
C LEU A 49 -16.87 5.02 -11.66
N CYS A 50 -16.01 3.99 -11.67
CA CYS A 50 -14.58 4.11 -12.01
C CYS A 50 -14.40 4.68 -13.42
N ASN A 51 -15.10 4.13 -14.41
CA ASN A 51 -15.02 4.63 -15.79
C ASN A 51 -15.59 6.05 -15.92
N TRP A 52 -16.67 6.36 -15.22
CA TRP A 52 -17.25 7.70 -15.19
C TRP A 52 -16.30 8.72 -14.57
N ALA A 53 -15.65 8.37 -13.44
CA ALA A 53 -14.65 9.21 -12.79
C ALA A 53 -13.47 9.53 -13.71
N ARG A 54 -12.93 8.50 -14.36
CA ARG A 54 -11.82 8.63 -15.31
C ARG A 54 -12.18 9.49 -16.53
N VAL A 55 -13.29 9.19 -17.20
CA VAL A 55 -13.64 9.83 -18.49
C VAL A 55 -14.26 11.22 -18.29
N SER A 56 -14.99 11.43 -17.21
CA SER A 56 -15.71 12.69 -16.95
C SER A 56 -15.03 13.59 -15.92
N HIS A 57 -13.84 13.20 -15.44
CA HIS A 57 -13.09 13.94 -14.41
C HIS A 57 -13.95 14.21 -13.16
N VAL A 58 -14.62 13.17 -12.66
CA VAL A 58 -15.43 13.29 -11.44
C VAL A 58 -14.48 13.41 -10.26
N THR A 59 -14.51 14.56 -9.60
CA THR A 59 -13.65 14.82 -8.45
C THR A 59 -14.18 14.21 -7.16
N ILE A 60 -13.34 14.13 -6.14
CA ILE A 60 -13.76 13.74 -4.78
C ILE A 60 -14.84 14.67 -4.21
N SER A 61 -14.83 15.98 -4.52
CA SER A 61 -15.92 16.88 -4.11
C SER A 61 -17.27 16.45 -4.67
N HIS A 62 -17.33 16.00 -5.93
CA HIS A 62 -18.56 15.50 -6.52
C HIS A 62 -19.06 14.24 -5.82
N LEU A 63 -18.15 13.33 -5.44
CA LEU A 63 -18.51 12.12 -4.69
C LEU A 63 -18.96 12.43 -3.26
N SER A 64 -18.47 13.52 -2.67
CA SER A 64 -18.82 13.96 -1.32
C SER A 64 -20.20 14.62 -1.23
N ALA A 65 -20.70 15.17 -2.35
CA ALA A 65 -21.97 15.87 -2.40
C ALA A 65 -23.15 14.91 -2.15
N PRO A 66 -24.13 15.28 -1.30
CA PRO A 66 -25.32 14.46 -1.11
C PRO A 66 -26.19 14.49 -2.38
N PRO A 67 -26.87 13.38 -2.71
CA PRO A 67 -27.78 13.35 -3.84
C PRO A 67 -28.97 14.32 -3.62
N PRO A 68 -29.55 14.89 -4.69
CA PRO A 68 -30.62 15.88 -4.59
C PRO A 68 -31.91 15.32 -3.97
N GLU A 69 -32.14 14.01 -4.08
CA GLU A 69 -33.29 13.32 -3.50
C GLU A 69 -33.12 12.98 -2.00
N GLY A 70 -31.97 13.34 -1.42
CA GLY A 70 -31.57 12.91 -0.08
C GLY A 70 -30.94 11.52 -0.09
N GLY A 71 -30.02 11.27 0.84
CA GLY A 71 -29.28 10.01 0.93
C GLY A 71 -27.83 10.19 1.37
N GLU A 72 -27.13 9.07 1.52
CA GLU A 72 -25.68 9.05 1.74
C GLU A 72 -24.95 9.47 0.45
N SER A 73 -23.87 10.24 0.59
CA SER A 73 -23.01 10.55 -0.55
C SER A 73 -22.24 9.31 -1.02
N LEU A 74 -21.83 9.28 -2.28
CA LEU A 74 -21.07 8.16 -2.84
C LEU A 74 -19.75 7.94 -2.10
N LEU A 75 -19.12 9.02 -1.63
CA LEU A 75 -17.91 8.96 -0.81
C LEU A 75 -18.13 8.17 0.48
N ILE A 76 -19.24 8.40 1.19
CA ILE A 76 -19.57 7.67 2.42
C ILE A 76 -19.78 6.17 2.12
N ILE A 77 -20.45 5.86 1.01
CA ILE A 77 -20.69 4.48 0.58
C ILE A 77 -19.36 3.77 0.27
N LEU A 78 -18.46 4.40 -0.48
CA LEU A 78 -17.14 3.87 -0.81
C LEU A 78 -16.29 3.65 0.43
N VAL A 79 -16.25 4.63 1.34
CA VAL A 79 -15.54 4.48 2.62
C VAL A 79 -16.08 3.30 3.41
N ARG A 80 -17.41 3.11 3.47
CA ARG A 80 -18.03 1.96 4.16
C ARG A 80 -17.63 0.61 3.53
N ILE A 81 -17.57 0.52 2.20
CA ILE A 81 -17.10 -0.68 1.48
C ILE A 81 -15.63 -0.97 1.81
N LEU A 82 -14.81 0.09 1.84
CA LEU A 82 -13.36 0.05 2.09
C LEU A 82 -12.98 0.18 3.58
N SER A 83 -13.90 -0.13 4.49
CA SER A 83 -13.70 -0.10 5.94
C SER A 83 -13.91 -1.49 6.55
N GLN A 84 -13.57 -1.65 7.82
CA GLN A 84 -13.85 -2.89 8.54
C GLN A 84 -15.37 -3.12 8.64
N PRO A 85 -15.90 -4.24 8.11
CA PRO A 85 -17.32 -4.52 8.19
C PRO A 85 -17.72 -4.89 9.63
N PRO A 86 -18.87 -4.43 10.13
CA PRO A 86 -19.34 -4.72 11.49
C PRO A 86 -19.57 -6.22 11.76
N ASN A 87 -19.75 -7.02 10.70
CA ASN A 87 -19.97 -8.47 10.78
C ASN A 87 -18.77 -9.30 10.32
N HIS A 88 -17.57 -8.72 10.24
CA HIS A 88 -16.30 -9.36 9.84
C HIS A 88 -16.24 -10.01 8.45
N HIS A 89 -17.32 -10.02 7.67
CA HIS A 89 -17.29 -10.51 6.29
C HIS A 89 -16.98 -9.36 5.34
N PHE A 90 -15.79 -9.40 4.74
CA PHE A 90 -15.41 -8.44 3.72
C PHE A 90 -16.21 -8.67 2.43
N PRO A 91 -16.45 -7.61 1.63
CA PRO A 91 -16.99 -7.75 0.29
C PRO A 91 -16.12 -8.66 -0.58
N GLU A 92 -16.69 -9.13 -1.69
CA GLU A 92 -15.94 -9.84 -2.73
C GLU A 92 -14.72 -9.01 -3.19
N GLU A 93 -13.62 -9.67 -3.51
CA GLU A 93 -12.35 -9.04 -3.94
C GLU A 93 -12.56 -8.02 -5.07
N GLU A 94 -13.42 -8.35 -6.03
CA GLU A 94 -13.77 -7.50 -7.16
C GLU A 94 -14.46 -6.19 -6.72
N ILE A 95 -15.27 -6.23 -5.66
CA ILE A 95 -15.91 -5.04 -5.08
C ILE A 95 -14.85 -4.14 -4.43
N LEU A 96 -13.94 -4.71 -3.63
CA LEU A 96 -12.87 -3.95 -2.98
C LEU A 96 -11.94 -3.29 -4.00
N SER A 97 -11.53 -4.05 -5.02
CA SER A 97 -10.69 -3.53 -6.11
C SER A 97 -11.40 -2.40 -6.87
N CYS A 98 -12.63 -2.61 -7.31
CA CYS A 98 -13.37 -1.58 -8.06
C CYS A 98 -13.66 -0.33 -7.23
N ALA A 99 -13.99 -0.48 -5.94
CA ALA A 99 -14.21 0.65 -5.03
C ALA A 99 -12.92 1.45 -4.81
N SER A 100 -11.79 0.77 -4.64
CA SER A 100 -10.48 1.40 -4.48
C SER A 100 -10.12 2.22 -5.72
N MET A 101 -10.20 1.59 -6.90
CA MET A 101 -9.91 2.26 -8.18
C MET A 101 -10.84 3.45 -8.44
N ALA A 102 -12.14 3.31 -8.17
CA ALA A 102 -13.08 4.42 -8.38
C ALA A 102 -12.75 5.64 -7.51
N LEU A 103 -12.32 5.42 -6.26
CA LEU A 103 -11.92 6.51 -5.37
C LEU A 103 -10.57 7.09 -5.78
N THR A 104 -9.59 6.27 -6.20
CA THR A 104 -8.30 6.72 -6.73
C THR A 104 -8.50 7.70 -7.89
N GLU A 105 -9.31 7.33 -8.88
CA GLU A 105 -9.60 8.18 -10.05
C GLU A 105 -10.19 9.52 -9.65
N ALA A 106 -11.01 9.56 -8.60
CA ALA A 106 -11.63 10.80 -8.13
C ALA A 106 -10.67 11.69 -7.32
N VAL A 107 -9.71 11.10 -6.60
CA VAL A 107 -8.65 11.84 -5.88
C VAL A 107 -7.68 12.48 -6.88
N LEU A 108 -7.31 11.76 -7.95
CA LEU A 108 -6.38 12.23 -8.99
C LEU A 108 -6.86 13.44 -9.79
N VAL A 109 -8.14 13.82 -9.72
CA VAL A 109 -8.64 14.95 -10.50
C VAL A 109 -8.24 16.28 -9.84
N PRO A 110 -7.40 17.12 -10.48
CA PRO A 110 -6.88 18.35 -9.86
C PRO A 110 -7.83 19.56 -10.00
N SER A 111 -8.99 19.39 -10.66
CA SER A 111 -9.87 20.51 -11.00
C SER A 111 -10.57 21.14 -9.77
N ASP A 112 -10.58 20.44 -8.63
CA ASP A 112 -11.10 20.95 -7.35
C ASP A 112 -10.04 21.07 -6.26
N THR A 113 -8.75 21.05 -6.62
CA THR A 113 -7.64 21.29 -5.69
C THR A 113 -7.82 22.63 -4.98
N CYS A 114 -7.48 22.68 -3.68
CA CYS A 114 -7.65 23.85 -2.80
C CYS A 114 -9.09 24.34 -2.58
N THR A 115 -10.11 23.60 -3.03
CA THR A 115 -11.50 23.97 -2.74
C THR A 115 -11.89 23.56 -1.31
N PRO A 116 -12.77 24.32 -0.63
CA PRO A 116 -13.25 23.94 0.70
C PRO A 116 -13.96 22.58 0.72
N THR A 117 -14.62 22.20 -0.38
CA THR A 117 -15.31 20.91 -0.52
C THR A 117 -14.32 19.76 -0.62
N ARG A 118 -13.23 19.92 -1.38
CA ARG A 118 -12.17 18.91 -1.46
C ARG A 118 -11.51 18.74 -0.10
N ASN A 119 -11.13 19.84 0.54
CA ASN A 119 -10.51 19.81 1.87
C ASN A 119 -11.40 19.08 2.88
N ALA A 120 -12.72 19.34 2.88
CA ALA A 120 -13.66 18.63 3.75
C ALA A 120 -13.75 17.13 3.43
N ALA A 121 -13.73 16.75 2.15
CA ALA A 121 -13.75 15.37 1.72
C ALA A 121 -12.47 14.61 2.10
N VAL A 122 -11.30 15.25 1.95
CA VAL A 122 -9.99 14.70 2.34
C VAL A 122 -9.91 14.51 3.85
N LEU A 123 -10.33 15.51 4.64
CA LEU A 123 -10.43 15.38 6.10
C LEU A 123 -11.32 14.21 6.50
N PHE A 124 -12.48 14.06 5.85
CA PHE A 124 -13.37 12.92 6.08
C PHE A 124 -12.71 11.57 5.78
N LEU A 125 -11.94 11.46 4.69
CA LEU A 125 -11.20 10.24 4.36
C LEU A 125 -10.12 9.92 5.40
N LEU A 126 -9.31 10.91 5.78
CA LEU A 126 -8.25 10.74 6.78
C LEU A 126 -8.84 10.32 8.14
N GLU A 127 -9.88 11.00 8.61
CA GLU A 127 -10.56 10.67 9.87
C GLU A 127 -11.23 9.28 9.84
N ALA A 128 -11.60 8.77 8.66
CA ALA A 128 -12.17 7.44 8.53
C ALA A 128 -11.15 6.32 8.79
N ILE A 129 -9.85 6.57 8.57
CA ILE A 129 -8.78 5.58 8.76
C ILE A 129 -8.78 5.04 10.21
N PRO A 130 -8.62 5.88 11.26
CA PRO A 130 -8.63 5.40 12.64
C PRO A 130 -10.05 5.08 13.14
N ARG A 131 -11.09 5.70 12.56
CA ARG A 131 -12.47 5.55 13.03
C ARG A 131 -13.10 4.20 12.67
N CYS A 132 -12.89 3.73 11.45
CA CYS A 132 -13.51 2.50 10.95
C CYS A 132 -12.54 1.59 10.19
N GLY A 133 -11.23 1.83 10.30
CA GLY A 133 -10.22 1.02 9.62
C GLY A 133 -10.23 1.20 8.11
N PHE A 134 -10.68 2.36 7.62
CA PHE A 134 -10.64 2.68 6.19
C PHE A 134 -9.22 2.46 5.66
N LEU A 135 -9.10 1.75 4.53
CA LEU A 135 -7.85 1.26 3.91
C LEU A 135 -7.07 0.21 4.72
N VAL A 136 -6.84 0.46 6.01
CA VAL A 136 -5.98 -0.39 6.86
C VAL A 136 -6.56 -1.80 7.02
N ALA A 137 -7.85 -1.91 7.33
CA ALA A 137 -8.52 -3.19 7.54
C ALA A 137 -8.63 -4.02 6.24
N PRO A 138 -9.12 -3.48 5.10
CA PRO A 138 -9.18 -4.26 3.87
C PRO A 138 -7.80 -4.59 3.30
N PHE A 139 -6.79 -3.72 3.46
CA PHE A 139 -5.41 -4.04 3.06
C PHE A 139 -4.89 -5.27 3.81
N ALA A 140 -4.97 -5.26 5.14
CA ALA A 140 -4.53 -6.38 5.96
C ALA A 140 -5.31 -7.67 5.63
N HIS A 141 -6.62 -7.56 5.36
CA HIS A 141 -7.42 -8.71 4.94
C HIS A 141 -6.94 -9.28 3.59
N ALA A 142 -6.79 -8.43 2.56
CA ALA A 142 -6.37 -8.84 1.23
C ALA A 142 -4.97 -9.49 1.24
N THR A 143 -4.02 -8.90 1.99
CA THR A 143 -2.69 -9.48 2.17
C THR A 143 -2.75 -10.86 2.82
N ASN A 144 -3.57 -11.03 3.87
CA ASN A 144 -3.72 -12.33 4.54
C ASN A 144 -4.38 -13.39 3.66
N MET A 145 -5.20 -12.98 2.70
CA MET A 145 -5.84 -13.86 1.71
C MET A 145 -4.93 -14.16 0.51
N GLY A 146 -3.80 -13.46 0.37
CA GLY A 146 -2.92 -13.56 -0.81
C GLY A 146 -3.52 -12.96 -2.07
N SER A 147 -4.46 -12.00 -1.94
CA SER A 147 -5.05 -11.29 -3.08
C SER A 147 -4.20 -10.08 -3.44
N ASP A 148 -3.19 -10.31 -4.28
CA ASP A 148 -2.25 -9.26 -4.70
C ASP A 148 -2.94 -8.13 -5.47
N ASP A 149 -3.95 -8.44 -6.29
CA ASP A 149 -4.71 -7.46 -7.08
C ASP A 149 -5.46 -6.46 -6.19
N VAL A 150 -6.15 -6.95 -5.15
CA VAL A 150 -6.87 -6.09 -4.21
C VAL A 150 -5.89 -5.31 -3.34
N THR A 151 -4.83 -5.98 -2.87
CA THR A 151 -3.78 -5.35 -2.08
C THR A 151 -3.13 -4.19 -2.85
N HIS A 152 -2.84 -4.40 -4.13
CA HIS A 152 -2.28 -3.38 -5.01
C HIS A 152 -3.26 -2.23 -5.26
N ALA A 153 -4.53 -2.51 -5.53
CA ALA A 153 -5.54 -1.47 -5.73
C ALA A 153 -5.70 -0.57 -4.48
N ILE A 154 -5.68 -1.15 -3.28
CA ILE A 154 -5.73 -0.39 -2.02
C ILE A 154 -4.43 0.38 -1.78
N ALA A 155 -3.27 -0.22 -2.11
CA ALA A 155 -1.98 0.45 -2.02
C ALA A 155 -1.92 1.70 -2.90
N ILE A 156 -2.44 1.62 -4.14
CA ILE A 156 -2.52 2.77 -5.06
C ILE A 156 -3.41 3.85 -4.43
N LEU A 157 -4.59 3.50 -3.93
CA LEU A 157 -5.46 4.48 -3.29
C LEU A 157 -4.80 5.16 -2.08
N ALA A 158 -4.11 4.39 -1.23
CA ALA A 158 -3.41 4.93 -0.07
C ALA A 158 -2.27 5.87 -0.47
N GLU A 159 -1.47 5.48 -1.47
CA GLU A 159 -0.41 6.33 -2.00
C GLU A 159 -0.98 7.60 -2.64
N THR A 160 -1.96 7.47 -3.53
CA THR A 160 -2.55 8.59 -4.23
C THR A 160 -3.16 9.61 -3.25
N LEU A 161 -3.84 9.13 -2.20
CA LEU A 161 -4.34 10.02 -1.15
C LEU A 161 -3.22 10.75 -0.41
N ALA A 162 -2.10 10.07 -0.14
CA ALA A 162 -0.97 10.69 0.57
C ALA A 162 -0.19 11.68 -0.30
N THR A 163 0.03 11.35 -1.57
CA THR A 163 0.78 12.14 -2.54
C THR A 163 0.01 13.39 -2.97
N GLU A 164 -1.25 13.24 -3.39
CA GLU A 164 -2.06 14.37 -3.87
C GLU A 164 -2.44 15.34 -2.76
N GLU A 165 -2.44 14.88 -1.50
CA GLU A 165 -2.79 15.69 -0.32
C GLU A 165 -1.60 15.84 0.64
N ILE A 166 -0.38 15.84 0.11
CA ILE A 166 0.85 15.84 0.91
C ILE A 166 0.93 17.03 1.87
N ASP A 167 0.42 18.20 1.47
CA ASP A 167 0.36 19.40 2.31
C ASP A 167 -0.57 19.23 3.54
N ALA A 168 -1.60 18.38 3.43
CA ALA A 168 -2.48 18.05 4.54
C ALA A 168 -1.91 16.90 5.40
N VAL A 169 -1.20 15.95 4.76
CA VAL A 169 -0.67 14.74 5.41
C VAL A 169 0.64 15.01 6.17
N ALA A 170 1.58 15.73 5.56
CA ALA A 170 2.91 15.92 6.11
C ALA A 170 2.94 16.63 7.49
N PRO A 171 2.08 17.63 7.78
CA PRO A 171 2.01 18.21 9.12
C PRO A 171 1.37 17.29 10.17
N CYS A 172 0.66 16.24 9.76
CA CYS A 172 -0.14 15.33 10.61
C CYS A 172 -1.07 16.05 11.60
N GLN A 173 -1.75 17.12 11.15
CA GLN A 173 -2.70 17.85 11.99
C GLN A 173 -4.08 17.18 12.05
N THR A 174 -4.37 16.28 11.12
CA THR A 174 -5.63 15.54 11.03
C THR A 174 -5.46 14.13 11.58
N ALA A 175 -6.48 13.62 12.27
CA ALA A 175 -6.49 12.22 12.70
C ALA A 175 -6.40 11.27 11.49
N GLY A 176 -5.61 10.20 11.59
CA GLY A 176 -5.43 9.23 10.52
C GLY A 176 -4.22 9.45 9.62
N CYS A 177 -3.56 10.61 9.67
CA CYS A 177 -2.35 10.86 8.87
C CYS A 177 -1.22 9.88 9.23
N MET A 178 -0.97 9.66 10.53
CA MET A 178 0.07 8.72 10.96
C MET A 178 -0.28 7.28 10.59
N GLU A 179 -1.55 6.88 10.73
CA GLU A 179 -2.03 5.56 10.33
C GLU A 179 -1.92 5.32 8.81
N LEU A 180 -2.11 6.36 7.99
CA LEU A 180 -1.87 6.32 6.56
C LEU A 180 -0.38 6.10 6.26
N ILE A 181 0.51 6.82 6.94
CA ILE A 181 1.96 6.63 6.80
C ILE A 181 2.39 5.22 7.23
N GLU A 182 1.85 4.71 8.35
CA GLU A 182 2.10 3.33 8.79
C GLU A 182 1.60 2.30 7.78
N LEU A 183 0.46 2.56 7.13
CA LEU A 183 -0.01 1.73 6.02
C LEU A 183 0.98 1.74 4.85
N LEU A 184 1.48 2.91 4.45
CA LEU A 184 2.44 3.03 3.36
C LEU A 184 3.79 2.35 3.66
N LEU A 185 4.24 2.34 4.92
CA LEU A 185 5.40 1.54 5.33
C LEU A 185 5.15 0.03 5.20
N ARG A 186 3.92 -0.43 5.49
CA ARG A 186 3.52 -1.84 5.26
C ARG A 186 3.44 -2.16 3.78
N VAL A 187 2.92 -1.25 2.97
CA VAL A 187 2.92 -1.35 1.50
C VAL A 187 4.35 -1.52 1.01
N GLN A 188 5.28 -0.63 1.39
CA GLN A 188 6.69 -0.70 1.00
C GLN A 188 7.39 -2.00 1.43
N SER A 189 6.96 -2.57 2.56
CA SER A 189 7.50 -3.83 3.10
C SER A 189 6.83 -5.08 2.52
N HIS A 190 5.84 -4.93 1.64
CA HIS A 190 5.08 -6.05 1.08
C HIS A 190 6.00 -6.98 0.24
N PRO A 191 5.82 -8.31 0.32
CA PRO A 191 6.66 -9.25 -0.44
C PRO A 191 6.44 -9.14 -1.96
N HIS A 192 5.20 -8.91 -2.40
CA HIS A 192 4.87 -8.72 -3.81
C HIS A 192 5.36 -7.35 -4.31
N GLN A 193 6.28 -7.37 -5.27
CA GLN A 193 7.02 -6.20 -5.76
C GLN A 193 6.12 -5.08 -6.33
N PRO A 194 5.09 -5.37 -7.15
CA PRO A 194 4.15 -4.36 -7.64
C PRO A 194 3.41 -3.60 -6.53
N VAL A 195 3.14 -4.25 -5.38
CA VAL A 195 2.53 -3.57 -4.23
C VAL A 195 3.55 -2.65 -3.56
N ALA A 196 4.77 -3.15 -3.33
CA ALA A 196 5.79 -2.41 -2.62
C ALA A 196 6.27 -1.15 -3.35
N ILE A 197 6.39 -1.21 -4.68
CA ILE A 197 6.83 -0.07 -5.47
C ILE A 197 5.81 1.07 -5.48
N THR A 198 4.53 0.77 -5.18
CA THR A 198 3.47 1.78 -5.18
C THR A 198 3.77 2.91 -4.21
N ALA A 199 4.28 2.65 -3.01
CA ALA A 199 4.51 3.69 -1.99
C ALA A 199 5.65 4.67 -2.35
N MET A 200 6.41 4.42 -3.42
CA MET A 200 7.62 5.18 -3.75
C MET A 200 7.37 6.65 -4.01
N GLU A 201 6.33 6.96 -4.79
CA GLU A 201 5.99 8.34 -5.17
C GLU A 201 5.60 9.18 -3.94
N CYS A 202 4.94 8.59 -2.95
CA CYS A 202 4.66 9.28 -1.69
C CYS A 202 5.95 9.65 -0.94
N TRP A 203 6.95 8.78 -0.92
CA TRP A 203 8.21 9.07 -0.23
C TRP A 203 9.01 10.17 -0.91
N LEU A 204 9.01 10.19 -2.25
CA LEU A 204 9.62 11.26 -3.03
C LEU A 204 8.87 12.59 -2.82
N SER A 205 7.54 12.57 -2.88
CA SER A 205 6.70 13.76 -2.63
C SER A 205 6.88 14.32 -1.21
N LEU A 206 6.99 13.45 -0.21
CA LEU A 206 7.27 13.88 1.17
C LEU A 206 8.65 14.54 1.31
N GLN A 207 9.62 14.19 0.47
CA GLN A 207 10.95 14.80 0.49
C GLN A 207 10.93 16.26 0.01
N ASP A 208 9.99 16.62 -0.85
CA ASP A 208 9.81 17.99 -1.33
C ASP A 208 9.23 18.93 -0.27
N VAL A 209 8.49 18.39 0.72
CA VAL A 209 7.98 19.17 1.85
C VAL A 209 9.14 19.58 2.78
N PRO A 210 9.33 20.86 3.16
CA PRO A 210 10.37 21.23 4.10
C PRO A 210 10.28 20.50 5.44
N THR A 211 11.41 20.02 5.98
CA THR A 211 11.42 19.28 7.28
C THR A 211 10.83 20.06 8.45
N SER A 212 10.83 21.40 8.40
CA SER A 212 10.20 22.28 9.39
C SER A 212 8.67 22.30 9.33
N GLU A 213 8.09 21.87 8.21
CA GLU A 213 6.64 21.81 7.97
C GLU A 213 6.08 20.41 8.21
N ARG A 214 6.95 19.40 8.30
CA ARG A 214 6.59 18.02 8.60
C ARG A 214 6.34 17.82 10.09
N HIS A 215 5.50 16.85 10.41
CA HIS A 215 5.43 16.27 11.74
C HIS A 215 6.80 15.70 12.15
N PRO A 216 7.26 15.86 13.41
CA PRO A 216 8.57 15.39 13.86
C PRO A 216 8.85 13.91 13.57
N ASP A 217 7.83 13.06 13.64
CA ASP A 217 7.96 11.63 13.34
C ASP A 217 8.12 11.34 11.84
N LEU A 218 7.68 12.25 10.96
CA LEU A 218 7.83 12.16 9.51
C LEU A 218 9.15 12.76 8.99
N ALA A 219 9.99 13.26 9.90
CA ALA A 219 11.36 13.66 9.59
C ALA A 219 12.30 12.44 9.75
N ALA A 220 13.42 12.61 10.46
CA ALA A 220 14.43 11.56 10.61
C ALA A 220 13.89 10.18 11.09
N PRO A 221 12.92 10.07 12.03
CA PRO A 221 12.44 8.78 12.51
C PRO A 221 11.81 7.91 11.41
N LEU A 222 10.92 8.48 10.60
CA LEU A 222 10.31 7.78 9.46
C LEU A 222 11.36 7.29 8.47
N PHE A 223 12.26 8.18 8.03
CA PHE A 223 13.23 7.85 6.98
C PHE A 223 14.30 6.86 7.44
N SER A 224 14.55 6.75 8.75
CA SER A 224 15.36 5.67 9.33
C SER A 224 14.66 4.32 9.19
N ARG A 225 13.38 4.22 9.59
CA ARG A 225 12.60 2.98 9.40
C ARG A 225 12.46 2.61 7.92
N LEU A 226 12.27 3.61 7.07
CA LEU A 226 12.20 3.41 5.63
C LEU A 226 13.53 2.87 5.09
N LEU A 227 14.67 3.41 5.52
CA LEU A 227 16.00 2.90 5.13
C LEU A 227 16.15 1.41 5.42
N ASP A 228 15.75 0.96 6.61
CA ASP A 228 15.82 -0.46 7.01
C ASP A 228 15.00 -1.35 6.05
N ILE A 229 13.78 -0.90 5.71
CA ILE A 229 12.90 -1.62 4.76
C ILE A 229 13.55 -1.65 3.38
N LEU A 230 14.03 -0.50 2.91
CA LEU A 230 14.62 -0.34 1.59
C LEU A 230 15.87 -1.21 1.42
N VAL A 231 16.81 -1.17 2.38
CA VAL A 231 18.04 -1.98 2.36
C VAL A 231 17.71 -3.47 2.35
N THR A 232 16.72 -3.89 3.14
CA THR A 232 16.26 -5.29 3.16
C THR A 232 15.69 -5.71 1.79
N ARG A 233 14.93 -4.84 1.13
CA ARG A 233 14.28 -5.12 -0.16
C ARG A 233 15.23 -5.12 -1.34
N VAL A 234 16.30 -4.33 -1.29
CA VAL A 234 17.36 -4.36 -2.33
C VAL A 234 18.43 -5.39 -2.06
N ALA A 235 18.42 -6.06 -0.92
CA ALA A 235 19.36 -7.15 -0.68
C ALA A 235 19.00 -8.35 -1.57
N TYR A 236 20.02 -9.05 -2.06
CA TYR A 236 19.80 -10.37 -2.63
C TYR A 236 19.31 -11.32 -1.53
N THR A 237 18.45 -12.27 -1.89
CA THR A 237 18.05 -13.32 -0.95
C THR A 237 19.29 -14.10 -0.49
N PRO A 238 19.34 -14.62 0.75
CA PRO A 238 20.49 -15.40 1.21
C PRO A 238 20.77 -16.67 0.38
N SER A 239 19.75 -17.14 -0.35
CA SER A 239 19.82 -18.28 -1.28
C SER A 239 20.21 -17.90 -2.70
N PHE A 240 20.29 -16.60 -3.03
CA PHE A 240 20.63 -16.14 -4.37
C PHE A 240 22.06 -16.53 -4.75
N THR A 241 22.20 -17.22 -5.87
CA THR A 241 23.49 -17.62 -6.47
C THR A 241 23.70 -16.91 -7.80
N THR A 242 22.78 -17.10 -8.73
CA THR A 242 22.76 -16.48 -10.06
C THR A 242 21.33 -16.25 -10.55
N TRP A 243 21.16 -15.37 -11.54
CA TRP A 243 19.85 -15.08 -12.14
C TRP A 243 19.28 -16.26 -12.93
N GLU A 244 20.12 -17.20 -13.39
CA GLU A 244 19.66 -18.40 -14.08
C GLU A 244 19.01 -19.42 -13.12
N GLU A 245 19.35 -19.38 -11.83
CA GLU A 245 18.82 -20.28 -10.79
C GLU A 245 17.65 -19.65 -10.00
N GLU A 246 17.49 -18.33 -10.05
CA GLU A 246 16.42 -17.60 -9.40
C GLU A 246 15.12 -17.71 -10.21
N LEU A 247 14.06 -18.25 -9.59
CA LEU A 247 12.77 -18.50 -10.25
C LEU A 247 11.69 -17.52 -9.80
N ASP A 248 11.85 -16.90 -8.63
CA ASP A 248 10.81 -16.10 -8.00
C ASP A 248 10.95 -14.60 -8.28
N LEU A 249 12.09 -14.19 -8.85
CA LEU A 249 12.44 -12.79 -9.06
C LEU A 249 12.95 -12.54 -10.48
N ASP A 250 12.31 -11.61 -11.19
CA ASP A 250 12.79 -11.16 -12.49
C ASP A 250 14.00 -10.21 -12.32
N SER A 251 15.09 -10.52 -13.04
CA SER A 251 16.33 -9.74 -12.95
C SER A 251 16.16 -8.28 -13.38
N GLN A 252 15.36 -8.02 -14.41
CA GLN A 252 15.14 -6.68 -14.95
C GLN A 252 14.29 -5.87 -13.99
N GLU A 253 13.21 -6.46 -13.45
CA GLU A 253 12.35 -5.83 -12.44
C GLU A 253 13.15 -5.46 -11.18
N PHE A 254 14.02 -6.36 -10.71
CA PHE A 254 14.86 -6.09 -9.54
C PHE A 254 15.90 -4.98 -9.79
N GLU A 255 16.52 -4.96 -10.97
CA GLU A 255 17.43 -3.89 -11.36
C GLU A 255 16.72 -2.53 -11.46
N ASP A 256 15.53 -2.50 -12.05
CA ASP A 256 14.75 -1.26 -12.19
C ASP A 256 14.27 -0.76 -10.83
N PHE A 257 13.87 -1.65 -9.93
CA PHE A 257 13.57 -1.30 -8.55
C PHE A 257 14.77 -0.68 -7.83
N ARG A 258 15.96 -1.28 -7.94
CA ARG A 258 17.19 -0.73 -7.36
C ARG A 258 17.56 0.64 -7.93
N ARG A 259 17.31 0.87 -9.22
CA ARG A 259 17.54 2.18 -9.86
C ARG A 259 16.61 3.23 -9.29
N LEU A 260 15.31 2.93 -9.18
CA LEU A 260 14.31 3.84 -8.60
C LEU A 260 14.65 4.23 -7.16
N MET A 261 15.17 3.28 -6.38
CA MET A 261 15.51 3.52 -4.99
C MET A 261 16.73 4.40 -4.77
N ASN A 262 17.60 4.56 -5.77
CA ASN A 262 18.82 5.35 -5.63
C ASN A 262 18.50 6.79 -5.23
N ASP A 263 17.55 7.41 -5.92
CA ASP A 263 17.14 8.79 -5.67
C ASP A 263 16.62 8.96 -4.24
N LEU A 264 15.80 8.00 -3.77
CA LEU A 264 15.28 8.02 -2.42
C LEU A 264 16.39 7.84 -1.36
N LEU A 265 17.34 6.92 -1.59
CA LEU A 265 18.46 6.66 -0.68
C LEU A 265 19.39 7.87 -0.56
N VAL A 266 19.65 8.57 -1.67
CA VAL A 266 20.46 9.80 -1.68
C VAL A 266 19.79 10.86 -0.80
N SER A 267 18.48 11.05 -0.94
CA SER A 267 17.74 12.00 -0.11
C SER A 267 17.70 11.59 1.37
N ILE A 268 17.55 10.29 1.67
CA ILE A 268 17.63 9.77 3.04
C ILE A 268 19.01 10.05 3.65
N TYR A 269 20.09 9.86 2.89
CA TYR A 269 21.44 10.17 3.34
C TYR A 269 21.59 11.65 3.73
N PHE A 270 21.08 12.58 2.92
CA PHE A 270 21.16 14.00 3.25
C PHE A 270 20.36 14.38 4.51
N LEU A 271 19.24 13.70 4.76
CA LEU A 271 18.42 13.91 5.94
C LEU A 271 19.05 13.32 7.22
N LEU A 272 19.55 12.09 7.16
CA LEU A 272 20.08 11.37 8.33
C LEU A 272 21.55 11.68 8.63
N ARG A 273 22.33 12.05 7.62
CA ARG A 273 23.77 12.34 7.70
C ARG A 273 24.55 11.25 8.42
N VAL A 274 25.12 11.55 9.59
CA VAL A 274 25.94 10.61 10.38
C VAL A 274 25.13 9.37 10.76
N ARG A 275 23.84 9.53 11.09
CA ARG A 275 22.97 8.42 11.49
C ARG A 275 22.70 7.43 10.35
N TYR A 276 22.96 7.82 9.10
CA TYR A 276 22.84 6.92 7.95
C TYR A 276 23.85 5.75 8.02
N ILE A 277 25.04 6.01 8.57
CA ILE A 277 26.14 5.02 8.63
C ILE A 277 25.99 4.13 9.87
N ASP A 278 25.26 4.59 10.88
CA ASP A 278 25.01 3.86 12.13
C ASP A 278 23.88 2.81 12.01
N GLN A 279 23.19 2.77 10.88
CA GLN A 279 22.14 1.80 10.53
C GLN A 279 22.77 0.60 9.83
#